data_AF-A0A935ICS9-F1
#
_entry.id   AF-A0A935ICS9-F1
#
_cell.length_a   1.000
_cell.length_b   1.000
_cell.length_c   1.000
_cell.angle_alpha   90.00
_cell.angle_beta   90.00
_cell.angle_gamma   90.00
#
_symmetry.space_group_name_H-M   'P 1'
#
loop_
_entity.id
_entity.type
_entity.pdbx_description
1 polymer ?
#
loop_
_entity_poly.entity_id
_entity_poly.type
_entity_poly.pdbx_seq_one_letter_code
_entity_poly.pdbx_strand_id
1 'polypeptide(L)'
;MRVRQPALWSLLHPRAVAVVGASDNPDKVGGRPLRHLLAHGFKGALYPVTQRGMPVQGLPSYTSLSALPEVPDVAILCVPADRAAWRSKPVPGSAFRMRCCSPRASPR
;
A
#
# COMPACT_ATOMS: atom_id res chain seq x y z
N MET A 1 29.17 5.10 11.67
CA MET A 1 27.84 5.55 11.21
C MET A 1 26.82 4.49 11.60
N ARG A 2 26.06 4.68 12.70
CA ARG A 2 25.19 3.64 13.26
C ARG A 2 23.75 3.96 12.87
N VAL A 3 23.25 3.26 11.86
CA VAL A 3 21.90 3.45 11.37
C VAL A 3 20.93 2.78 12.35
N ARG A 4 20.36 3.56 13.27
CA ARG A 4 19.11 3.15 13.93
C ARG A 4 18.02 3.27 12.87
N GLN A 5 17.53 2.16 12.33
CA GLN A 5 16.51 2.15 11.28
C GLN A 5 15.18 1.55 11.77
N PRO A 6 14.43 2.24 12.66
CA PRO A 6 13.07 1.86 13.02
C PRO A 6 12.17 1.64 11.78
N ALA A 7 12.40 2.42 10.73
CA ALA A 7 11.67 2.32 9.47
C ALA A 7 11.90 0.98 8.74
N LEU A 8 13.09 0.39 8.83
CA LEU A 8 13.35 -0.93 8.21
C LEU A 8 12.63 -2.02 8.99
N TRP A 9 12.60 -1.92 10.32
CA TRP A 9 11.86 -2.86 11.17
C TRP A 9 10.36 -2.87 10.81
N SER A 10 9.73 -1.70 10.69
CA SER A 10 8.32 -1.61 10.27
C SER A 10 8.05 -2.17 8.88
N LEU A 11 9.04 -2.10 7.97
CA LEU A 11 8.92 -2.65 6.62
C LEU A 11 9.00 -4.18 6.60
N LEU A 12 9.81 -4.77 7.48
CA LEU A 12 10.00 -6.22 7.59
C LEU A 12 8.98 -6.90 8.52
N HIS A 13 8.45 -6.15 9.49
CA HIS A 13 7.48 -6.63 10.48
C HIS A 13 6.25 -5.69 10.58
N PRO A 14 5.51 -5.47 9.48
CA PRO A 14 4.33 -4.62 9.52
C PRO A 14 3.18 -5.30 10.30
N ARG A 15 2.49 -4.52 11.12
CA ARG A 15 1.24 -4.89 11.77
C ARG A 15 0.05 -4.65 10.86
N ALA A 16 0.17 -3.69 9.93
CA ALA A 16 -0.86 -3.36 8.96
C ALA A 16 -0.27 -3.02 7.59
N VAL A 17 -0.86 -3.57 6.51
CA VAL A 17 -0.43 -3.33 5.12
C VAL A 17 -1.62 -2.87 4.28
N ALA A 18 -1.46 -1.73 3.62
CA ALA A 18 -2.40 -1.25 2.61
C ALA A 18 -1.90 -1.56 1.19
N VAL A 19 -2.78 -2.02 0.32
CA VAL A 19 -2.47 -2.27 -1.11
C VAL A 19 -3.29 -1.32 -1.96
N VAL A 20 -2.66 -0.27 -2.49
CA VAL A 20 -3.30 0.76 -3.32
C VAL A 20 -3.30 0.34 -4.78
N GLY A 21 -4.46 0.41 -5.43
CA GLY A 21 -4.65 -0.20 -6.74
C GLY A 21 -4.93 -1.70 -6.64
N ALA A 22 -5.46 -2.14 -5.50
CA ALA A 22 -5.81 -3.53 -5.26
C ALA A 22 -6.78 -4.07 -6.32
N SER A 23 -6.58 -5.33 -6.71
CA SER A 23 -7.42 -6.00 -7.70
C SER A 23 -7.86 -7.36 -7.20
N ASP A 24 -9.12 -7.68 -7.48
CA ASP A 24 -9.70 -9.00 -7.19
C ASP A 24 -9.08 -10.11 -8.04
N ASN A 25 -8.55 -9.77 -9.22
CA ASN A 25 -7.77 -10.70 -10.01
C ASN A 25 -6.36 -10.87 -9.38
N PRO A 26 -6.00 -12.07 -8.90
CA PRO A 26 -4.77 -12.32 -8.15
C PRO A 26 -3.50 -12.31 -9.00
N ASP A 27 -3.61 -12.32 -10.33
CA ASP A 27 -2.49 -12.30 -11.26
C ASP A 27 -2.13 -10.87 -11.73
N LYS A 28 -3.02 -9.89 -11.49
CA LYS A 28 -2.73 -8.48 -11.76
C LYS A 28 -1.76 -7.91 -10.74
N VAL A 29 -1.02 -6.86 -11.13
CA VAL A 29 -0.02 -6.19 -10.29
C VAL A 29 -0.54 -5.85 -8.89
N GLY A 30 -1.77 -5.31 -8.79
CA GLY A 30 -2.40 -5.00 -7.50
C GLY A 30 -3.09 -6.15 -6.79
N GLY A 31 -3.26 -7.31 -7.44
CA GLY A 31 -3.80 -8.51 -6.81
C GLY A 31 -2.74 -9.43 -6.22
N ARG A 32 -1.54 -9.48 -6.83
CA ARG A 32 -0.44 -10.35 -6.41
C ARG A 32 0.01 -10.13 -4.96
N PRO A 33 0.19 -8.88 -4.46
CA PRO A 33 0.59 -8.67 -3.07
C PRO A 33 -0.40 -9.26 -2.08
N LEU A 34 -1.71 -9.05 -2.30
CA LEU A 34 -2.77 -9.62 -1.46
C LEU A 34 -2.76 -11.14 -1.52
N ARG A 35 -2.67 -11.73 -2.72
CA ARG A 35 -2.58 -13.18 -2.91
C ARG A 35 -1.43 -13.78 -2.09
N HIS A 36 -0.24 -13.18 -2.17
CA HIS A 36 0.93 -13.68 -1.44
C HIS A 36 0.77 -13.52 0.07
N LEU A 37 0.33 -12.36 0.55
CA LEU A 37 0.13 -12.12 1.98
C LEU A 37 -0.91 -13.07 2.58
N LEU A 38 -2.01 -13.32 1.87
CA LEU A 38 -3.03 -14.28 2.27
C LEU A 38 -2.51 -15.73 2.25
N ALA A 39 -1.90 -16.15 1.14
CA ALA A 39 -1.39 -17.51 0.97
C ALA A 39 -0.30 -17.88 1.99
N HIS A 40 0.51 -16.91 2.41
CA HIS A 40 1.56 -17.11 3.41
C HIS A 40 1.09 -16.79 4.85
N GLY A 41 -0.21 -16.53 5.05
CA GLY A 41 -0.81 -16.42 6.38
C GLY A 41 -0.38 -15.19 7.16
N PHE A 42 -0.21 -14.05 6.48
CA PHE A 42 0.08 -12.76 7.13
C PHE A 42 -0.91 -12.49 8.25
N LYS A 43 -0.39 -12.18 9.44
CA LYS A 43 -1.18 -12.06 10.68
C LYS A 43 -1.62 -10.63 11.00
N GLY A 44 -1.07 -9.65 10.28
CA GLY A 44 -1.45 -8.25 10.43
C GLY A 44 -2.73 -7.91 9.65
N ALA A 45 -3.18 -6.66 9.80
CA ALA A 45 -4.31 -6.15 9.06
C ALA A 45 -3.97 -5.94 7.58
N LEU A 46 -4.88 -6.35 6.70
CA LEU A 46 -4.77 -6.17 5.25
C LEU A 46 -5.86 -5.23 4.76
N TYR A 47 -5.45 -4.17 4.08
CA TYR A 47 -6.35 -3.15 3.58
C TYR A 47 -6.23 -2.97 2.07
N PRO A 48 -7.05 -3.68 1.27
CA PRO A 48 -7.19 -3.40 -0.14
C PRO A 48 -7.75 -1.99 -0.36
N VAL A 49 -7.08 -1.18 -1.17
CA VAL A 49 -7.54 0.16 -1.55
C VAL A 49 -7.77 0.19 -3.06
N THR A 50 -9.02 0.42 -3.44
CA THR A 50 -9.49 0.43 -4.83
C THR A 50 -10.53 1.52 -5.05
N GLN A 51 -10.56 2.10 -6.25
CA GLN A 51 -11.49 3.19 -6.57
C GLN A 51 -12.97 2.79 -6.49
N ARG A 52 -13.27 1.50 -6.66
CA ARG A 52 -14.64 0.98 -6.77
C ARG A 52 -15.26 0.59 -5.41
N GLY A 53 -14.48 0.46 -4.35
CA GLY A 53 -14.96 0.01 -3.03
C GLY A 53 -15.56 -1.41 -2.99
N MET A 54 -15.32 -2.24 -4.01
CA MET A 54 -15.80 -3.63 -4.05
C MET A 54 -14.85 -4.55 -3.27
N PRO A 55 -15.34 -5.63 -2.63
CA PRO A 55 -14.48 -6.60 -1.97
C PRO A 55 -13.37 -7.11 -2.90
N VAL A 56 -12.19 -7.36 -2.35
CA VAL A 56 -11.02 -7.83 -3.09
C VAL A 56 -10.48 -9.07 -2.41
N GLN A 57 -10.48 -10.20 -3.12
CA GLN A 57 -9.97 -11.49 -2.61
C GLN A 57 -10.56 -11.87 -1.24
N GLY A 58 -11.86 -11.60 -1.06
CA GLY A 58 -12.59 -11.89 0.18
C GLY A 58 -12.40 -10.87 1.31
N LEU A 59 -11.62 -9.81 1.10
CA LEU A 59 -11.40 -8.74 2.08
C LEU A 59 -12.27 -7.50 1.78
N PRO A 60 -12.75 -6.78 2.82
CA PRO A 60 -13.38 -5.47 2.64
C PRO A 60 -12.35 -4.50 2.06
N SER A 61 -12.77 -3.68 1.09
CA SER A 61 -11.89 -2.70 0.45
C SER A 61 -12.32 -1.27 0.73
N TYR A 62 -11.36 -0.36 0.58
CA TYR A 62 -11.52 1.04 0.91
C TYR A 62 -11.27 1.90 -0.34
N THR A 63 -11.99 3.02 -0.46
CA THR A 63 -11.85 3.93 -1.61
C THR A 63 -10.65 4.87 -1.48
N SER A 64 -10.12 5.04 -0.27
CA SER A 64 -8.96 5.89 0.00
C SER A 64 -8.22 5.45 1.27
N LEU A 65 -6.95 5.86 1.40
CA LEU A 65 -6.16 5.63 2.62
C LEU A 65 -6.77 6.34 3.85
N SER A 66 -7.46 7.46 3.65
CA SER A 66 -8.09 8.21 4.75
C SER A 66 -9.34 7.52 5.30
N ALA A 67 -9.89 6.54 4.58
CA ALA A 67 -11.04 5.75 5.02
C ALA A 67 -10.63 4.49 5.82
N LEU A 68 -9.34 4.26 6.01
CA LEU A 68 -8.82 3.13 6.75
C LEU A 68 -9.13 3.27 8.25
N PRO A 69 -9.44 2.16 8.95
CA PRO A 69 -9.70 2.18 10.38
C PRO A 69 -8.45 2.50 11.20
N GLU A 70 -7.27 2.18 10.68
CA GLU A 70 -5.97 2.52 11.26
C GLU A 70 -4.97 2.94 10.19
N VAL A 71 -3.91 3.61 10.62
CA VAL A 71 -2.80 3.99 9.76
C VAL A 71 -1.96 2.73 9.47
N PRO A 72 -1.77 2.35 8.18
CA PRO A 72 -0.96 1.20 7.86
C PRO A 72 0.54 1.49 8.07
N ASP A 73 1.30 0.48 8.50
CA ASP A 73 2.76 0.58 8.61
C ASP A 73 3.42 0.66 7.23
N VAL A 74 2.86 -0.07 6.25
CA VAL A 74 3.37 -0.16 4.89
C VAL A 74 2.24 0.00 3.89
N ALA A 75 2.47 0.82 2.85
CA ALA A 75 1.59 0.94 1.70
C ALA A 75 2.30 0.45 0.43
N ILE A 76 1.72 -0.54 -0.23
CA ILE A 76 2.16 -1.06 -1.54
C ILE A 76 1.37 -0.33 -2.62
N LEU A 77 2.07 0.42 -3.48
CA LEU A 77 1.45 1.19 -4.55
C LEU A 77 1.49 0.41 -5.87
N CYS A 78 0.33 -0.07 -6.30
CA CYS A 78 0.12 -0.79 -7.56
C CYS A 78 -0.74 0.02 -8.53
N VAL A 79 -0.38 1.29 -8.72
CA VAL A 79 -1.08 2.22 -9.62
C VAL A 79 -0.18 2.66 -10.78
N PRO A 80 -0.75 2.95 -11.96
CA PRO A 80 0.00 3.56 -13.06
C PRO A 80 0.71 4.85 -12.64
N ALA A 81 1.90 5.11 -13.19
CA ALA A 81 2.74 6.24 -12.80
C ALA A 81 2.10 7.61 -13.06
N ASP A 82 1.29 7.73 -14.10
CA ASP A 82 0.48 8.90 -14.47
C ASP A 82 -0.64 9.16 -13.44
N ARG A 83 -1.17 8.10 -12.83
CA ARG A 83 -2.13 8.18 -11.71
C ARG A 83 -1.47 8.24 -10.35
N ALA A 84 -0.15 8.06 -10.28
CA ALA A 84 0.65 8.24 -9.09
C ALA A 84 0.88 9.75 -8.80
N ALA A 85 -0.15 10.57 -8.98
CA ALA A 85 -0.20 11.95 -8.50
C ALA A 85 -0.37 11.99 -6.96
N TRP A 86 0.27 11.06 -6.24
CA TRP A 86 0.40 11.11 -4.79
C TRP A 86 1.40 12.23 -4.45
N ARG A 87 0.97 13.46 -4.69
CA ARG A 87 1.68 14.65 -4.28
C ARG A 87 1.42 14.82 -2.78
N SER A 88 2.15 14.04 -1.99
CA SER A 88 2.35 14.15 -0.54
C SER A 88 1.28 14.97 0.20
N LYS A 89 0.07 14.42 0.39
CA LYS A 89 -0.69 14.79 1.58
C LYS A 89 -0.27 13.81 2.68
N PRO A 90 0.19 14.31 3.84
CA PRO A 90 0.53 13.43 4.95
C PRO A 90 -0.69 12.60 5.32
N VAL A 91 -0.50 11.29 5.51
CA VAL A 91 -1.52 10.46 6.16
C VAL A 91 -1.52 10.89 7.63
N PRO A 92 -2.65 11.38 8.17
CA PRO A 92 -2.70 11.85 9.56
C PRO A 92 -2.21 10.77 10.52
N GLY A 93 -1.32 11.13 11.46
CA GLY A 93 -0.78 10.19 12.45
C GLY A 93 0.37 9.30 11.96
N SER A 94 0.81 9.42 10.71
CA SER A 94 1.96 8.66 10.20
C SER A 94 3.25 9.51 10.16
N ALA A 95 4.38 8.93 10.58
CA ALA A 95 5.71 9.43 10.23
C ALA A 95 6.11 9.05 8.78
N PHE A 96 5.16 8.50 8.01
CA PHE A 96 5.38 7.93 6.70
C PHE A 96 5.55 9.05 5.66
N ARG A 97 6.79 9.54 5.56
CA ARG A 97 7.24 10.37 4.44
C ARG A 97 7.67 9.46 3.31
N MET A 98 6.71 8.99 2.51
CA MET A 98 7.05 8.35 1.25
C MET A 98 7.76 9.40 0.38
N ARG A 99 8.90 9.02 -0.20
CA ARG A 99 9.64 9.82 -1.19
C ARG A 99 9.61 9.02 -2.48
N CYS A 100 8.92 9.52 -3.51
CA CYS A 100 8.87 8.84 -4.80
C CYS A 100 10.27 8.90 -5.41
N CYS A 101 10.98 7.78 -5.45
CA CYS A 101 12.12 7.59 -6.33
C CYS A 101 11.62 7.13 -7.69
N SER A 102 10.82 7.94 -8.38
CA SER A 102 10.59 7.72 -9.80
C SER A 102 11.71 8.41 -10.58
N PRO A 103 12.44 7.72 -11.49
CA PRO A 103 13.14 8.42 -12.54
C PRO A 103 12.06 9.17 -13.33
N ARG A 104 12.25 10.47 -13.44
CA ARG A 104 11.44 11.42 -14.21
C ARG A 104 10.91 10.72 -15.47
N ALA A 105 9.61 10.43 -15.53
CA ALA A 105 9.00 9.89 -16.74
C ALA A 105 9.18 10.95 -17.84
N SER A 106 10.00 10.64 -18.84
CA SER A 106 10.20 11.51 -20.00
C SER A 106 8.89 11.59 -20.80
N PRO A 107 8.40 12.77 -21.16
CA PRO A 107 7.27 12.87 -22.08
C PRO A 107 7.73 12.40 -23.46
N ARG A 108 6.93 11.54 -24.10
CA ARG A 108 6.92 11.44 -25.57
C ARG A 108 6.02 12.53 -26.12
#